data_AF-A0A848ZD72-F1
#
_entry.id   AF-A0A848ZD72-F1
#
_cell.length_a   1.000
_cell.length_b   1.000
_cell.length_c   1.000
_cell.angle_alpha   90.00
_cell.angle_beta   90.00
_cell.angle_gamma   90.00
#
_symmetry.space_group_name_H-M   'P 1'
#
loop_
_entity.id
_entity.type
_entity.pdbx_description
1 polymer ?
#
loop_
_entity_poly.entity_id
_entity_poly.type
_entity_poly.pdbx_seq_one_letter_code
_entity_poly.pdbx_strand_id
1 'polypeptide(L)'
;MIEEEINRAKSLYERHGQALTNQDGLGDLFMKYRNAITKTQEVMEQMSVVEGCTACACEGRGSCCFQGVEEWYDHVLLFMNLVLDRQIPESREVPGGCLFVGSRGCKLFARHSFCVNYLCPTLKDLIKTPHMGTLLSVSGDELFHGWELEQSIRKWLQTSQRSPRPTESPLETRGNY
;
A
#
# COMPACT_ATOMS: atom_id res chain seq x y z
N MET A 1 12.48 11.27 1.95
CA MET A 1 11.78 11.21 3.25
C MET A 1 10.34 10.77 3.00
N ILE A 2 9.68 10.16 3.97
CA ILE A 2 8.33 9.64 3.76
C ILE A 2 7.34 10.71 3.29
N GLU A 3 7.45 11.96 3.76
CA GLU A 3 6.57 13.06 3.35
C GLU A 3 6.66 13.33 1.84
N GLU A 4 7.84 13.18 1.24
CA GLU A 4 8.05 13.35 -0.20
C GLU A 4 7.37 12.22 -0.98
N GLU A 5 7.48 10.98 -0.52
CA GLU A 5 6.83 9.84 -1.16
C GLU A 5 5.29 9.91 -1.03
N ILE A 6 4.78 10.42 0.09
CA ILE A 6 3.34 10.70 0.27
C ILE A 6 2.87 11.76 -0.73
N ASN A 7 3.61 12.87 -0.87
CA ASN A 7 3.25 13.93 -1.82
C ASN A 7 3.29 13.41 -3.27
N ARG A 8 4.30 12.62 -3.63
CA ARG A 8 4.36 11.97 -4.95
C ARG A 8 3.19 11.02 -5.19
N ALA A 9 2.77 10.26 -4.18
CA ALA A 9 1.62 9.37 -4.27
C ALA A 9 0.32 10.15 -4.51
N LYS A 10 0.11 11.24 -3.76
CA LYS A 10 -1.03 12.14 -3.96
C LYS A 10 -1.05 12.75 -5.37
N SER A 11 0.10 13.24 -5.85
CA SER A 11 0.22 13.78 -7.22
C SER A 11 0.04 12.72 -8.31
N LEU A 12 0.38 11.44 -8.05
CA LEU A 12 0.02 10.35 -8.95
C LEU A 12 -1.50 10.13 -8.95
N TYR A 13 -2.12 10.07 -7.78
CA TYR A 13 -3.56 9.87 -7.64
C TYR A 13 -4.38 10.95 -8.34
N GLU A 14 -4.03 12.22 -8.16
CA GLU A 14 -4.71 13.34 -8.83
C GLU A 14 -4.63 13.26 -10.35
N ARG A 15 -3.47 12.87 -10.90
CA ARG A 15 -3.26 12.80 -12.35
C ARG A 15 -3.83 11.55 -13.00
N HIS A 16 -3.85 10.45 -12.26
CA HIS A 16 -3.98 9.12 -12.85
C HIS A 16 -5.03 8.23 -12.17
N GLY A 17 -5.56 8.59 -11.01
CA GLY A 17 -6.47 7.74 -10.23
C GLY A 17 -7.66 7.26 -11.03
N GLN A 18 -8.39 8.18 -11.67
CA GLN A 18 -9.57 7.85 -12.49
C GLN A 18 -9.20 7.07 -13.77
N ALA A 19 -8.07 7.39 -14.39
CA ALA A 19 -7.62 6.68 -15.59
C ALA A 19 -7.21 5.24 -15.25
N LEU A 20 -6.57 5.03 -14.10
CA LEU A 20 -6.14 3.71 -13.63
C LEU A 20 -7.33 2.81 -13.32
N THR A 21 -8.37 3.33 -12.68
CA THR A 21 -9.58 2.54 -12.36
C THR A 21 -10.35 2.08 -13.59
N ASN A 22 -10.18 2.78 -14.71
CA ASN A 22 -10.83 2.47 -15.99
C ASN A 22 -9.95 1.66 -16.95
N GLN A 23 -8.74 1.26 -16.54
CA GLN A 23 -7.87 0.42 -17.36
C GLN A 23 -8.30 -1.04 -17.32
N ASP A 24 -8.43 -1.62 -18.51
CA ASP A 24 -8.77 -3.02 -18.68
C ASP A 24 -7.75 -3.93 -17.96
N GLY A 25 -8.26 -4.88 -17.18
CA GLY A 25 -7.47 -5.85 -16.42
C GLY A 25 -6.92 -5.36 -15.08
N LEU A 26 -6.74 -4.05 -14.86
CA LEU A 26 -6.28 -3.54 -13.55
C LEU A 26 -7.36 -3.66 -12.48
N GLY A 27 -8.64 -3.48 -12.83
CA GLY A 27 -9.75 -3.67 -11.90
C GLY A 27 -9.77 -5.06 -11.27
N ASP A 28 -9.51 -6.10 -12.07
CA ASP A 28 -9.45 -7.49 -11.59
C ASP A 28 -8.26 -7.71 -10.63
N LEU A 29 -7.11 -7.09 -10.91
CA LEU A 29 -5.94 -7.17 -10.03
C LEU A 29 -6.19 -6.46 -8.70
N PHE A 30 -6.81 -5.28 -8.71
CA PHE A 30 -7.23 -4.59 -7.49
C PHE A 30 -8.21 -5.43 -6.67
N MET A 31 -9.19 -6.04 -7.33
CA MET A 31 -10.16 -6.93 -6.66
C MET A 31 -9.47 -8.15 -6.04
N LYS A 32 -8.59 -8.84 -6.78
CA LYS A 32 -7.82 -9.98 -6.26
C LYS A 32 -6.97 -9.59 -5.05
N TYR A 33 -6.26 -8.46 -5.14
CA TYR A 33 -5.44 -7.99 -4.05
C TYR A 33 -6.25 -7.59 -2.81
N ARG A 34 -7.37 -6.87 -3.01
CA ARG A 34 -8.29 -6.53 -1.90
C ARG A 34 -8.84 -7.76 -1.20
N ASN A 35 -9.20 -8.80 -1.96
CA ASN A 35 -9.65 -10.07 -1.40
C ASN A 35 -8.55 -10.77 -0.60
N ALA A 36 -7.30 -10.74 -1.10
CA ALA A 36 -6.16 -11.31 -0.39
C ALA A 36 -5.87 -10.58 0.93
N ILE A 37 -5.85 -9.24 0.91
CA ILE A 37 -5.70 -8.41 2.13
C ILE A 37 -6.80 -8.75 3.14
N THR A 38 -8.06 -8.83 2.69
CA THR A 38 -9.20 -9.11 3.57
C THR A 38 -9.05 -10.47 4.24
N LYS A 39 -8.67 -11.51 3.48
CA LYS A 39 -8.41 -12.85 4.03
C LYS A 39 -7.28 -12.83 5.05
N THR A 40 -6.17 -12.14 4.78
CA THR A 40 -5.08 -12.02 5.75
C THR A 40 -5.53 -11.31 7.01
N GLN A 41 -6.30 -10.22 6.89
CA GLN A 41 -6.84 -9.48 8.03
C GLN A 41 -7.76 -10.36 8.87
N GLU A 42 -8.71 -11.09 8.25
CA GLU A 42 -9.61 -12.02 8.94
C GLU A 42 -8.83 -13.09 9.72
N VAL A 43 -7.81 -13.69 9.10
CA VAL A 43 -6.95 -14.69 9.76
C VAL A 43 -6.14 -14.08 10.89
N MET A 44 -5.58 -12.88 10.70
CA MET A 44 -4.84 -12.15 11.74
C MET A 44 -5.75 -11.76 12.92
N GLU A 45 -7.00 -11.38 12.67
CA GLU A 45 -8.00 -11.09 13.71
C GLU A 45 -8.38 -12.35 14.49
N GLN A 46 -8.70 -13.45 13.80
CA GLN A 46 -9.04 -14.73 14.42
C GLN A 46 -7.92 -15.29 15.30
N MET A 47 -6.66 -14.95 15.01
CA MET A 47 -5.48 -15.37 15.76
C MET A 47 -5.01 -14.34 16.79
N SER A 48 -5.79 -13.28 17.06
CA SER A 48 -5.44 -12.17 17.97
C SER A 48 -4.10 -11.47 17.63
N VAL A 49 -3.66 -11.56 16.38
CA VAL A 49 -2.44 -10.88 15.91
C VAL A 49 -2.64 -9.38 15.88
N VAL A 50 -3.80 -8.90 15.42
CA VAL A 50 -4.12 -7.46 15.37
C VAL A 50 -4.14 -6.86 16.77
N GLU A 51 -4.74 -7.56 17.74
CA GLU A 51 -4.78 -7.15 19.14
C GLU A 51 -3.37 -7.11 19.75
N GLY A 52 -2.57 -8.16 19.54
CA GLY A 52 -1.19 -8.23 20.03
C GLY A 52 -0.30 -7.13 19.44
N CYS A 53 -0.40 -6.87 18.13
CA CYS A 53 0.31 -5.77 17.46
C CYS A 53 -0.10 -4.41 18.01
N THR A 54 -1.41 -4.20 18.21
CA THR A 54 -1.96 -2.95 18.72
C THR A 54 -1.48 -2.66 20.13
N ALA A 55 -1.55 -3.64 21.03
CA ALA A 55 -1.05 -3.52 22.40
C ALA A 55 0.46 -3.20 22.40
N CYS A 56 1.25 -3.93 21.61
CA CYS A 56 2.69 -3.70 21.50
C CYS A 56 3.04 -2.29 21.00
N ALA A 57 2.29 -1.77 20.02
CA ALA A 57 2.47 -0.42 19.52
C ALA A 57 2.09 0.63 20.58
N CYS A 58 0.93 0.49 21.23
CA CYS A 58 0.44 1.46 22.22
C CYS A 58 1.28 1.50 23.49
N GLU A 59 1.91 0.40 23.89
CA GLU A 59 2.83 0.33 25.02
C GLU A 59 4.22 0.92 24.73
N GLY A 60 4.45 1.46 23.53
CA GLY A 60 5.72 2.05 23.12
C GLY A 60 6.85 1.03 22.91
N ARG A 61 6.54 -0.27 22.90
CA ARG A 61 7.53 -1.33 22.62
C ARG A 61 7.77 -1.48 21.12
N GLY A 62 6.72 -1.32 20.30
CA GLY A 62 6.78 -1.14 18.85
C GLY A 62 7.78 -2.01 18.09
N SER A 63 7.91 -3.31 18.43
CA SER A 63 9.07 -4.12 18.01
C SER A 63 9.24 -4.26 16.50
N CYS A 64 8.16 -4.20 15.72
CA CYS A 64 8.16 -4.25 14.26
C CYS A 64 7.49 -3.05 13.57
N CYS A 65 6.84 -2.16 14.32
CA CYS A 65 6.14 -0.98 13.81
C CYS A 65 6.69 0.31 14.45
N PHE A 66 8.01 0.38 14.61
CA PHE A 66 8.72 1.54 15.16
C PHE A 66 8.85 2.67 14.13
N GLN A 67 9.14 3.87 14.60
CA GLN A 67 9.45 5.03 13.77
C GLN A 67 10.67 4.77 12.87
N GLY A 68 10.48 4.92 11.56
CA GLY A 68 11.48 4.68 10.51
C GLY A 68 11.10 3.56 9.56
N VAL A 69 10.20 2.65 9.96
CA VAL A 69 9.64 1.61 9.08
C VAL A 69 8.83 2.24 7.93
N GLU A 70 8.22 3.39 8.17
CA GLU A 70 7.49 4.17 7.16
C GLU A 70 8.37 4.56 5.97
N GLU A 71 9.68 4.74 6.15
CA GLU A 71 10.61 5.11 5.07
C GLU A 71 10.82 3.99 4.04
N TRP A 72 10.32 2.78 4.29
CA TRP A 72 10.35 1.68 3.33
C TRP A 72 9.22 1.73 2.31
N TYR A 73 8.23 2.61 2.53
CA TYR A 73 7.13 2.79 1.62
C TYR A 73 7.51 3.76 0.52
N ASP A 74 7.28 3.35 -0.73
CA ASP A 74 7.42 4.24 -1.88
C ASP A 74 6.08 4.80 -2.34
N HIS A 75 6.16 5.83 -3.16
CA HIS A 75 5.02 6.55 -3.73
C HIS A 75 4.08 5.65 -4.55
N VAL A 76 4.53 4.52 -5.10
CA VAL A 76 3.65 3.60 -5.86
C VAL A 76 2.80 2.77 -4.90
N LEU A 77 3.40 2.23 -3.85
CA LEU A 77 2.67 1.48 -2.82
C LEU A 77 1.68 2.38 -2.06
N LEU A 78 2.07 3.63 -1.79
CA LEU A 78 1.18 4.64 -1.21
C LEU A 78 0.06 5.05 -2.18
N PHE A 79 0.37 5.17 -3.48
CA PHE A 79 -0.65 5.43 -4.51
C PHE A 79 -1.68 4.30 -4.59
N MET A 80 -1.27 3.03 -4.48
CA MET A 80 -2.19 1.89 -4.42
C MET A 80 -3.18 2.00 -3.27
N ASN A 81 -2.76 2.50 -2.10
CA ASN A 81 -3.64 2.74 -0.98
C ASN A 81 -4.71 3.79 -1.30
N LEU A 82 -4.34 4.90 -1.95
CA LEU A 82 -5.28 5.94 -2.37
C LEU A 82 -6.32 5.39 -3.36
N VAL A 83 -5.91 4.52 -4.30
CA VAL A 83 -6.83 3.87 -5.24
C VAL A 83 -7.74 2.85 -4.55
N LEU A 84 -7.27 2.21 -3.47
CA LEU A 84 -8.08 1.35 -2.60
C LEU A 84 -8.94 2.13 -1.60
N ASP A 85 -9.21 3.41 -1.86
CA ASP A 85 -9.98 4.33 -1.02
C ASP A 85 -9.43 4.48 0.41
N ARG A 86 -8.11 4.33 0.59
CA ARG A 86 -7.44 4.55 1.88
C ARG A 86 -6.73 5.88 1.92
N GLN A 87 -7.09 6.67 2.93
CA GLN A 87 -6.40 7.91 3.26
C GLN A 87 -5.02 7.60 3.83
N ILE A 88 -4.02 8.37 3.41
CA ILE A 88 -2.67 8.29 3.99
C ILE A 88 -2.61 9.22 5.21
N PRO A 89 -2.25 8.72 6.41
CA PRO A 89 -2.07 9.55 7.59
C PRO A 89 -1.00 10.61 7.42
N GLU A 90 -1.27 11.83 7.90
CA GLU A 90 -0.31 12.95 7.90
C GLU A 90 0.40 13.11 9.25
N SER A 91 -0.10 12.44 10.29
CA SER A 91 0.45 12.49 11.64
C SER A 91 0.40 11.12 12.32
N ARG A 92 1.38 10.87 13.20
CA ARG A 92 1.42 9.66 14.03
C ARG A 92 0.28 9.66 15.03
N GLU A 93 -0.44 8.55 15.10
CA GLU A 93 -1.43 8.33 16.17
C GLU A 93 -0.76 7.70 17.40
N VAL A 94 0.22 6.82 17.18
CA VAL A 94 0.99 6.15 18.24
C VAL A 94 2.35 6.83 18.37
N PRO A 95 2.68 7.47 19.50
CA PRO A 95 4.00 8.08 19.72
C PRO A 95 5.15 7.06 19.58
N GLY A 96 6.19 7.41 18.83
CA GLY A 96 7.35 6.53 18.57
C GLY A 96 7.07 5.36 17.60
N GLY A 97 5.83 5.21 17.15
CA GLY A 97 5.45 4.24 16.13
C GLY A 97 5.65 4.73 14.69
N CYS A 98 5.53 3.79 13.76
CA CYS A 98 5.45 4.06 12.32
C CYS A 98 4.28 5.01 12.01
N LEU A 99 4.45 5.91 11.04
CA LEU A 99 3.40 6.86 10.61
C LEU A 99 2.03 6.19 10.32
N PHE A 100 2.07 4.95 9.85
CA PHE A 100 0.89 4.22 9.39
C PHE A 100 0.22 3.36 10.46
N VAL A 101 0.84 3.18 11.63
CA VAL A 101 0.24 2.38 12.72
C VAL A 101 -0.74 3.25 13.52
N GLY A 102 -1.90 2.68 13.82
CA GLY A 102 -2.90 3.27 14.72
C GLY A 102 -3.27 2.34 15.86
N SER A 103 -4.18 2.79 16.71
CA SER A 103 -4.76 2.05 17.84
C SER A 103 -5.61 0.84 17.45
N ARG A 104 -5.77 0.56 16.15
CA ARG A 104 -6.48 -0.62 15.62
C ARG A 104 -5.64 -1.36 14.57
N GLY A 105 -4.32 -1.23 14.64
CA GLY A 105 -3.40 -1.78 13.65
C GLY A 105 -3.05 -0.80 12.52
N CYS A 106 -2.45 -1.32 11.45
CA CYS A 106 -2.01 -0.51 10.32
C CYS A 106 -3.21 0.10 9.58
N LYS A 107 -3.13 1.39 9.27
CA LYS A 107 -4.18 2.13 8.55
C LYS A 107 -4.13 1.92 7.04
N LEU A 108 -3.03 1.36 6.52
CA LEU A 108 -2.84 1.06 5.12
C LEU A 108 -3.34 -0.35 4.78
N PHE A 109 -3.88 -0.47 3.57
CA PHE A 109 -4.25 -1.73 2.94
C PHE A 109 -3.07 -2.34 2.21
N ALA A 110 -2.47 -1.57 1.30
CA ALA A 110 -1.26 -2.00 0.61
C ALA A 110 -0.06 -1.75 1.54
N ARG A 111 0.40 -2.83 2.19
CA ARG A 111 1.48 -2.80 3.17
C ARG A 111 2.79 -3.23 2.53
N HIS A 112 3.91 -2.70 3.05
CA HIS A 112 5.23 -3.14 2.61
C HIS A 112 5.40 -4.64 2.89
N SER A 113 6.13 -5.35 2.02
CA SER A 113 6.27 -6.81 2.09
C SER A 113 6.78 -7.30 3.46
N PHE A 114 7.69 -6.53 4.08
CA PHE A 114 8.11 -6.77 5.45
C PHE A 114 6.93 -6.81 6.43
N CYS A 115 6.01 -5.84 6.37
CA CYS A 115 4.87 -5.75 7.27
C CYS A 115 3.87 -6.90 7.10
N VAL A 116 3.85 -7.57 5.94
CA VAL A 116 2.96 -8.71 5.65
C VAL A 116 3.62 -10.04 6.04
N ASN A 117 4.93 -10.16 5.84
CA ASN A 117 5.67 -11.42 6.00
C ASN A 117 6.38 -11.56 7.35
N TYR A 118 6.60 -10.46 8.07
CA TYR A 118 7.32 -10.48 9.34
C TYR A 118 6.37 -10.71 10.51
N LEU A 119 6.62 -11.78 11.26
CA LEU A 119 6.04 -12.02 12.58
C LEU A 119 7.13 -11.92 13.65
N CYS A 120 6.93 -11.04 14.63
CA CYS A 120 7.86 -10.90 15.74
C CYS A 120 7.84 -12.15 16.63
N PRO A 121 8.91 -12.46 17.38
CA PRO A 121 8.98 -13.64 18.24
C PRO A 121 7.80 -13.76 19.20
N THR A 122 7.38 -12.65 19.81
CA THR A 122 6.22 -12.60 20.72
C THR A 122 4.92 -13.08 20.05
N LEU A 123 4.67 -12.69 18.80
CA LEU A 123 3.50 -13.16 18.05
C LEU A 123 3.65 -14.62 17.64
N LYS A 124 4.87 -15.07 17.31
CA LYS A 124 5.13 -16.47 16.99
C LYS A 124 4.85 -17.40 18.18
N ASP A 125 5.18 -16.96 19.38
CA ASP A 125 4.90 -17.72 20.61
C ASP A 125 3.39 -17.72 20.94
N LEU A 126 2.67 -16.65 20.58
CA LEU A 126 1.22 -16.53 20.75
C LEU A 126 0.45 -17.44 19.77
N ILE A 127 0.91 -17.53 18.52
CA ILE A 127 0.26 -18.31 17.46
C ILE A 127 0.70 -19.77 17.57
N LYS A 128 -0.21 -20.65 18.03
CA LYS A 128 0.06 -22.10 18.08
C LYS A 128 0.39 -22.65 16.68
N THR A 129 1.32 -23.61 16.61
CA THR A 129 1.91 -24.16 15.37
C THR A 129 0.92 -24.49 14.22
N PRO A 130 -0.24 -25.15 14.43
CA PRO A 130 -1.16 -25.45 13.32
C PRO A 130 -1.81 -24.21 12.69
N HIS A 131 -1.87 -23.09 13.42
CA HIS A 131 -2.42 -21.81 12.93
C HIS A 131 -1.38 -21.00 12.13
N MET A 132 -0.09 -21.20 12.40
CA MET A 132 1.00 -20.52 11.70
C MET A 132 1.00 -20.83 10.20
N GLY A 133 0.76 -22.08 9.80
CA GLY A 133 0.72 -22.47 8.39
C GLY A 133 -0.38 -21.76 7.60
N THR A 134 -1.55 -21.55 8.23
CA THR A 134 -2.66 -20.82 7.61
C THR A 134 -2.30 -19.35 7.40
N LEU A 135 -1.74 -18.71 8.42
CA LEU A 135 -1.31 -17.31 8.35
C LEU A 135 -0.23 -17.10 7.27
N LEU A 136 0.77 -17.96 7.21
CA LEU A 136 1.82 -17.90 6.20
C LEU A 136 1.26 -18.09 4.77
N SER A 137 0.27 -18.98 4.60
CA SER A 137 -0.37 -19.19 3.31
C SER A 137 -1.11 -17.95 2.83
N VAL A 138 -1.96 -17.34 3.68
CA VAL A 138 -2.72 -16.15 3.28
C VAL A 138 -1.83 -14.91 3.10
N SER A 139 -0.78 -14.76 3.93
CA SER A 139 0.25 -13.74 3.74
C SER A 139 0.97 -13.92 2.40
N GLY A 140 1.24 -15.17 1.98
CA GLY A 140 1.82 -15.49 0.68
C GLY A 140 0.93 -15.03 -0.49
N ASP A 141 -0.38 -15.30 -0.40
CA ASP A 141 -1.36 -14.86 -1.40
C ASP A 141 -1.46 -13.33 -1.47
N GLU A 142 -1.45 -12.63 -0.32
CA GLU A 142 -1.42 -11.17 -0.26
C GLU A 142 -0.17 -10.59 -0.93
N LEU A 143 1.01 -11.15 -0.64
CA LEU A 143 2.27 -10.73 -1.26
C LEU A 143 2.27 -10.96 -2.78
N PHE A 144 1.78 -12.12 -3.22
CA PHE A 144 1.73 -12.46 -4.64
C PHE A 144 0.83 -11.50 -5.42
N HIS A 145 -0.42 -11.31 -4.98
CA HIS A 145 -1.34 -10.41 -5.66
C HIS A 145 -0.94 -8.93 -5.53
N GLY A 146 -0.33 -8.55 -4.41
CA GLY A 146 0.23 -7.21 -4.23
C GLY A 146 1.34 -6.93 -5.24
N TRP A 147 2.26 -7.89 -5.41
CA TRP A 147 3.34 -7.79 -6.40
C TRP A 147 2.81 -7.75 -7.85
N GLU A 148 1.86 -8.62 -8.21
CA GLU A 148 1.27 -8.61 -9.56
C GLU A 148 0.63 -7.25 -9.90
N LEU A 149 -0.10 -6.68 -8.94
CA LEU A 149 -0.74 -5.38 -9.08
C LEU A 149 0.29 -4.26 -9.18
N GLU A 150 1.26 -4.22 -8.26
CA GLU A 150 2.32 -3.21 -8.24
C GLU A 150 3.10 -3.17 -9.56
N GLN A 151 3.49 -4.34 -10.08
CA GLN A 151 4.19 -4.45 -11.35
C GLN A 151 3.36 -3.95 -12.53
N SER A 152 2.06 -4.23 -12.54
CA SER A 152 1.14 -3.78 -13.57
C SER A 152 0.94 -2.27 -13.53
N ILE A 153 0.81 -1.69 -12.34
CA ILE A 153 0.73 -0.24 -12.14
C ILE A 153 2.02 0.45 -12.58
N ARG A 154 3.19 -0.06 -12.19
CA ARG A 154 4.48 0.52 -12.59
C ARG A 154 4.64 0.53 -14.11
N LYS A 155 4.29 -0.57 -14.79
CA LYS A 155 4.30 -0.64 -16.26
C LYS A 155 3.35 0.38 -16.87
N TRP A 156 2.14 0.50 -16.34
CA TRP A 156 1.14 1.45 -16.82
C TRP A 156 1.56 2.91 -16.60
N LEU A 157 2.21 3.23 -15.48
CA LEU A 157 2.74 4.58 -15.22
C LEU A 157 3.85 4.94 -16.21
N GLN A 158 4.71 3.98 -16.57
CA GLN A 158 5.77 4.20 -17.57
C GLN A 158 5.22 4.47 -18.97
N THR A 159 4.13 3.81 -19.37
CA THR A 159 3.49 4.05 -20.68
C THR A 159 2.68 5.33 -20.68
N SER A 160 1.98 5.64 -19.60
CA SER A 160 1.17 6.86 -19.46
C SER A 160 2.01 8.14 -19.42
N GLN A 161 3.24 8.07 -18.92
CA GLN A 161 4.19 9.18 -18.95
C GLN A 161 4.85 9.39 -20.32
N ARG A 162 4.70 8.46 -21.27
CA ARG A 162 5.30 8.52 -22.61
C ARG A 162 4.38 9.14 -23.68
N SER A 163 3.16 9.54 -23.35
CA SER A 163 2.28 10.20 -24.33
C SER A 163 2.91 11.53 -24.78
N PRO A 164 3.03 11.81 -26.09
CA PRO A 164 3.73 12.99 -26.57
C PRO A 164 3.03 14.26 -26.08
N ARG A 165 3.82 15.25 -25.66
CA ARG A 165 3.36 16.64 -25.47
C ARG A 165 2.52 17.03 -26.68
N PRO A 166 1.38 17.74 -26.51
CA PRO A 166 0.63 18.25 -27.65
C PRO A 166 1.61 19.03 -28.53
N THR A 167 1.81 18.55 -29.75
CA THR A 167 2.56 19.25 -30.80
C THR A 167 1.96 20.63 -30.94
N GLU A 168 2.81 21.66 -30.82
CA GLU A 168 2.47 23.03 -31.18
C GLU A 168 1.75 23.03 -32.52
N SER A 169 0.52 23.55 -32.51
CA SER A 169 -0.27 23.80 -33.71
C SER A 169 0.58 24.61 -34.69
N PRO A 170 0.65 24.24 -35.98
CA PRO A 170 1.16 25.16 -36.98
C PRO A 170 0.24 26.39 -36.95
N LEU A 171 0.80 27.55 -36.61
CA LEU A 171 0.15 28.82 -36.87
C LEU A 171 0.01 28.94 -38.39
N GLU A 172 -1.19 28.65 -38.87
CA GLU A 172 -1.69 29.17 -40.13
C GLU A 172 -1.61 30.70 -40.08
N THR A 173 -0.60 31.29 -40.71
CA THR A 173 -0.69 32.65 -41.23
C THR A 173 -0.90 32.57 -42.74
N ARG A 174 -2.17 32.41 -43.11
CA ARG A 174 -2.67 32.84 -44.41
C ARG A 174 -2.71 34.38 -44.43
N GLY A 175 -2.01 34.96 -45.41
CA GLY A 175 -2.38 36.20 -46.08
C GLY A 175 -1.83 37.50 -45.49
N ASN A 176 -0.98 38.20 -46.25
CA ASN A 176 -1.42 39.35 -47.05
C ASN A 176 -0.27 40.04 -47.81
N TYR A 177 -0.57 40.38 -49.07
CA TYR A 177 0.14 41.18 -50.08
C TYR A 177 1.27 40.53 -50.89
#